data_AF-A0A2P2M6J3-F1
#
_entry.id   AF-A0A2P2M6J3-F1
#
_cell.length_a   1.000
_cell.length_b   1.000
_cell.length_c   1.000
_cell.angle_alpha   90.00
_cell.angle_beta   90.00
_cell.angle_gamma   90.00
#
_symmetry.space_group_name_H-M   'P 1'
#
loop_
_entity.id
_entity.type
_entity.pdbx_description
1 polymer ?
#
loop_
_entity_poly.entity_id
_entity_poly.type
_entity_poly.pdbx_seq_one_letter_code
_entity_poly.pdbx_strand_id
1 'polypeptide(L)'
;MDSASFFRDKSLGAESPISGLISLLAAVDSLSYLDGLDGLSKQLVFSVFTGEAWGYLGSRRFLLELDLQSDAVGGLNGSSIDTVIEIGSVGKGFSQGNKTFFAHAAGASSATSDALNALQHAQDSLESENIIVSSASTSNPGIPPSSLMAFLRKNPFASGITLEDFDTAFANKFYDSHLDDMSNINASAIVAAASLVARTLYILASGNKNLSSSSLSAINVNASLVEELMGCLLSCEPGLSCELVKKYISPRATCPSHYVGVIVGEPSSSPHPGSVSDVSRFLWNFLADKTSSRKEGISNCSEDCSNKGGVCIKAETNDKGFCVSSTTRYVPAYSTRLKFESGTWNLLPSNASDQMGTVDPVWTESNWDAIGLRVYTLQHAAFDRLVLLAGIAVTLLAYLAIVLTRAFLTKTLKQD
;
A
#
# COMPACT_ATOMS: atom_id res chain seq x y z
N MET A 1 -2.69 0.42 -2.63
CA MET A 1 -1.94 -0.60 -1.84
C MET A 1 -2.37 -0.64 -0.39
N ASP A 2 -3.19 0.30 0.07
CA ASP A 2 -3.76 0.33 1.41
C ASP A 2 -5.19 -0.20 1.43
N SER A 3 -5.59 -0.78 2.56
CA SER A 3 -6.97 -1.15 2.87
C SER A 3 -7.39 -0.59 4.22
N ALA A 4 -8.70 -0.54 4.45
CA ALA A 4 -9.25 -0.21 5.76
C ALA A 4 -9.92 -1.44 6.38
N SER A 5 -10.10 -1.41 7.70
CA SER A 5 -11.05 -2.28 8.37
C SER A 5 -11.44 -1.66 9.71
N PHE A 6 -12.47 -2.22 10.35
CA PHE A 6 -12.87 -1.81 11.70
C PHE A 6 -11.72 -1.95 12.72
N PHE A 7 -10.81 -2.90 12.51
CA PHE A 7 -9.62 -3.10 13.32
C PHE A 7 -8.38 -2.85 12.46
N ARG A 8 -7.80 -1.65 12.49
CA ARG A 8 -6.67 -1.25 11.63
C ARG A 8 -5.52 -2.27 11.55
N ASP A 9 -5.23 -2.99 12.64
CA ASP A 9 -4.14 -3.97 12.69
C ASP A 9 -4.51 -5.29 11.96
N LYS A 10 -5.75 -5.39 11.47
CA LYS A 10 -6.36 -6.47 10.69
C LYS A 10 -6.99 -5.90 9.42
N SER A 11 -6.24 -5.11 8.66
CA SER A 11 -6.62 -4.63 7.33
C SER A 11 -5.74 -5.32 6.28
N LEU A 12 -6.13 -6.55 5.91
CA LEU A 12 -5.45 -7.29 4.85
C LEU A 12 -5.89 -6.76 3.48
N GLY A 13 -7.20 -6.69 3.21
CA GLY A 13 -7.69 -6.22 1.91
C GLY A 13 -7.21 -7.10 0.75
N ALA A 14 -7.34 -8.42 0.94
CA ALA A 14 -6.83 -9.42 0.01
C ALA A 14 -7.36 -9.21 -1.41
N GLU A 15 -8.68 -9.03 -1.55
CA GLU A 15 -9.27 -8.75 -2.84
C GLU A 15 -9.05 -7.30 -3.25
N SER A 16 -9.35 -6.34 -2.37
CA SER A 16 -9.12 -4.93 -2.64
C SER A 16 -8.23 -4.29 -1.57
N PRO A 17 -7.02 -3.78 -1.90
CA PRO A 17 -6.41 -3.67 -3.23
C PRO A 17 -5.28 -4.70 -3.50
N ILE A 18 -5.03 -5.67 -2.62
CA ILE A 18 -3.77 -6.43 -2.67
C ILE A 18 -3.71 -7.40 -3.86
N SER A 19 -4.85 -7.92 -4.34
CA SER A 19 -4.89 -8.73 -5.57
C SER A 19 -4.35 -7.96 -6.79
N GLY A 20 -4.78 -6.70 -6.97
CA GLY A 20 -4.30 -5.81 -8.03
C GLY A 20 -2.84 -5.42 -7.86
N LEU A 21 -2.39 -5.19 -6.61
CA LEU A 21 -0.99 -4.94 -6.31
C LEU A 21 -0.11 -6.14 -6.70
N ILE A 22 -0.46 -7.36 -6.29
CA ILE A 22 0.30 -8.57 -6.63
C ILE A 22 0.32 -8.75 -8.14
N SER A 23 -0.81 -8.52 -8.82
CA SER A 23 -0.89 -8.54 -10.28
C SER A 23 0.09 -7.56 -10.94
N LEU A 24 0.18 -6.32 -10.44
CA LEU A 24 1.15 -5.33 -10.91
C LEU A 24 2.59 -5.80 -10.72
N LEU A 25 2.94 -6.29 -9.52
CA LEU A 25 4.31 -6.76 -9.23
C LEU A 25 4.72 -7.92 -10.14
N ALA A 26 3.79 -8.85 -10.37
CA ALA A 26 4.01 -9.99 -11.25
C ALA A 26 4.12 -9.57 -12.73
N ALA A 27 3.34 -8.56 -13.16
CA ALA A 27 3.48 -7.98 -14.49
C ALA A 27 4.85 -7.30 -14.66
N VAL A 28 5.27 -6.47 -13.70
CA VAL A 28 6.60 -5.82 -13.70
C VAL A 28 7.72 -6.87 -13.73
N ASP A 29 7.60 -7.94 -12.93
CA ASP A 29 8.56 -9.05 -12.93
C ASP A 29 8.66 -9.69 -14.32
N SER A 30 7.54 -10.05 -14.95
CA SER A 30 7.55 -10.66 -16.28
C SER A 30 8.15 -9.76 -17.36
N LEU A 31 7.88 -8.45 -17.30
CA LEU A 31 8.42 -7.47 -18.23
C LEU A 31 9.91 -7.24 -18.01
N SER A 32 10.42 -7.37 -16.78
CA SER A 32 11.84 -7.15 -16.44
C SER A 32 12.81 -8.09 -17.15
N TYR A 33 12.33 -9.24 -17.64
CA TYR A 33 13.13 -10.22 -18.35
C TYR A 33 13.18 -10.01 -19.87
N LEU A 34 12.45 -9.01 -20.39
CA LEU A 34 12.45 -8.71 -21.82
C LEU A 34 13.65 -7.86 -22.21
N ASP A 35 14.29 -8.25 -23.30
CA ASP A 35 15.28 -7.42 -23.98
C ASP A 35 14.59 -6.37 -24.89
N GLY A 36 15.27 -5.26 -25.15
CA GLY A 36 14.81 -4.26 -26.13
C GLY A 36 13.71 -3.30 -25.65
N LEU A 37 13.49 -3.21 -24.33
CA LEU A 37 12.54 -2.24 -23.74
C LEU A 37 12.94 -0.78 -24.01
N ASP A 38 14.22 -0.52 -24.28
CA ASP A 38 14.77 0.77 -24.71
C ASP A 38 14.29 1.19 -26.11
N GLY A 39 13.82 0.25 -26.93
CA GLY A 39 13.29 0.50 -28.28
C GLY A 39 11.78 0.78 -28.34
N LEU A 40 11.11 0.83 -27.19
CA LEU A 40 9.67 1.11 -27.09
C LEU A 40 9.36 2.57 -27.45
N SER A 41 8.18 2.79 -28.04
CA SER A 41 7.72 4.11 -28.48
C SER A 41 7.16 4.95 -27.33
N LYS A 42 6.70 4.31 -26.25
CA LYS A 42 6.23 4.97 -25.03
C LYS A 42 6.97 4.41 -23.82
N GLN A 43 7.18 5.26 -22.82
CA GLN A 43 7.75 4.86 -21.55
C GLN A 43 6.67 4.28 -20.63
N LEU A 44 6.98 3.16 -19.98
CA LEU A 44 6.15 2.60 -18.93
C LEU A 44 6.55 3.19 -17.58
N VAL A 45 5.54 3.62 -16.80
CA VAL A 45 5.72 4.13 -15.44
C VAL A 45 4.80 3.31 -14.53
N PHE A 46 5.39 2.65 -13.54
CA PHE A 46 4.65 1.89 -12.54
C PHE A 46 4.51 2.73 -11.27
N SER A 47 3.29 2.85 -10.76
CA SER A 47 3.01 3.58 -9.52
C SER A 47 2.19 2.70 -8.58
N VAL A 48 2.46 2.84 -7.29
CA VAL A 48 1.72 2.18 -6.22
C VAL A 48 1.31 3.24 -5.22
N PHE A 49 0.02 3.55 -5.16
CA PHE A 49 -0.51 4.58 -4.28
C PHE A 49 -1.01 4.00 -2.95
N THR A 50 -0.60 4.64 -1.85
CA THR A 50 -1.10 4.39 -0.50
C THR A 50 -1.95 5.58 -0.03
N GLY A 51 -2.91 5.32 0.85
CA GLY A 51 -3.90 6.30 1.29
C GLY A 51 -5.06 6.49 0.31
N GLU A 52 -5.30 5.55 -0.61
CA GLU A 52 -6.41 5.63 -1.56
C GLU A 52 -7.77 5.44 -0.86
N ALA A 53 -7.85 4.52 0.11
CA ALA A 53 -9.05 4.32 0.94
C ALA A 53 -9.37 5.55 1.82
N TRP A 54 -8.39 6.42 2.03
CA TRP A 54 -8.47 7.62 2.85
C TRP A 54 -8.69 8.89 2.00
N GLY A 55 -9.34 8.71 0.84
CA GLY A 55 -9.70 9.81 -0.06
C GLY A 55 -8.61 10.17 -1.06
N TYR A 56 -7.95 9.15 -1.63
CA TYR A 56 -6.97 9.30 -2.71
C TYR A 56 -5.74 10.12 -2.31
N LEU A 57 -5.30 10.02 -1.04
CA LEU A 57 -4.20 10.82 -0.51
C LEU A 57 -2.92 10.67 -1.34
N GLY A 58 -2.61 9.43 -1.74
CA GLY A 58 -1.42 9.10 -2.53
C GLY A 58 -1.48 9.68 -3.93
N SER A 59 -2.53 9.36 -4.68
CA SER A 59 -2.65 9.77 -6.08
C SER A 59 -2.82 11.29 -6.23
N ARG A 60 -3.55 11.96 -5.32
CA ARG A 60 -3.68 13.42 -5.28
C ARG A 60 -2.36 14.11 -4.95
N ARG A 61 -1.62 13.59 -3.97
CA ARG A 61 -0.30 14.13 -3.61
C ARG A 61 0.68 13.95 -4.76
N PHE A 62 0.72 12.77 -5.39
CA PHE A 62 1.56 12.53 -6.57
C PHE A 62 1.30 13.54 -7.70
N LEU A 63 0.02 13.81 -8.00
CA LEU A 63 -0.34 14.81 -9.02
C LEU A 63 0.07 16.24 -8.62
N LEU A 64 -0.04 16.60 -7.34
CA LEU A 64 0.46 17.88 -6.86
C LEU A 64 1.99 17.97 -6.98
N GLU A 65 2.73 16.92 -6.61
CA GLU A 65 4.18 16.89 -6.75
C GLU A 65 4.62 17.02 -8.23
N LEU A 66 3.85 16.45 -9.18
CA LEU A 66 4.05 16.65 -10.62
C LEU A 66 3.86 18.10 -11.06
N ASP A 67 2.84 18.79 -10.55
CA ASP A 67 2.63 20.22 -10.85
C ASP A 67 3.78 21.08 -10.29
N LEU A 68 4.24 20.74 -9.09
CA LEU A 68 5.34 21.42 -8.41
C LEU A 68 6.71 21.07 -8.98
N GLN A 69 6.79 20.05 -9.83
CA GLN A 69 8.04 19.50 -10.37
C GLN A 69 9.06 19.17 -9.27
N SER A 70 8.59 18.57 -8.18
CA SER A 70 9.45 18.26 -7.04
C SER A 70 10.42 17.12 -7.35
N ASP A 71 11.49 17.02 -6.54
CA ASP A 71 12.49 15.95 -6.68
C ASP A 71 11.89 14.54 -6.53
N ALA A 72 10.75 14.42 -5.84
CA ALA A 72 10.06 13.15 -5.60
C ALA A 72 9.51 12.50 -6.90
N VAL A 73 9.26 13.31 -7.93
CA VAL A 73 8.74 12.89 -9.24
C VAL A 73 9.69 13.25 -10.38
N GLY A 74 10.94 13.56 -10.06
CA GLY A 74 11.95 13.98 -11.02
C GLY A 74 12.09 13.00 -12.19
N GLY A 75 12.02 13.53 -13.42
CA GLY A 75 12.05 12.75 -14.66
C GLY A 75 10.66 12.45 -15.25
N LEU A 76 9.58 12.76 -14.52
CA LEU A 76 8.21 12.67 -15.03
C LEU A 76 7.66 14.06 -15.37
N ASN A 77 6.81 14.11 -16.40
CA ASN A 77 6.03 15.29 -16.75
C ASN A 77 4.55 14.90 -16.85
N GLY A 78 3.70 15.52 -16.03
CA GLY A 78 2.27 15.24 -16.00
C GLY A 78 1.57 15.48 -17.35
N SER A 79 2.05 16.41 -18.18
CA SER A 79 1.47 16.66 -19.51
C SER A 79 1.79 15.58 -20.53
N SER A 80 2.78 14.72 -20.26
CA SER A 80 3.21 13.64 -21.15
C SER A 80 2.52 12.30 -20.86
N ILE A 81 1.60 12.27 -19.88
CA ILE A 81 0.83 11.08 -19.54
C ILE A 81 -0.21 10.85 -20.64
N ASP A 82 0.05 9.84 -21.47
CA ASP A 82 -0.82 9.46 -22.59
C ASP A 82 -2.05 8.66 -22.11
N THR A 83 -1.82 7.62 -21.31
CA THR A 83 -2.86 6.70 -20.82
C THR A 83 -2.52 6.23 -19.41
N VAL A 84 -3.52 6.12 -18.55
CA VAL A 84 -3.43 5.52 -17.21
C VAL A 84 -4.16 4.18 -17.20
N ILE A 85 -3.47 3.11 -16.81
CA ILE A 85 -4.09 1.80 -16.60
C ILE A 85 -3.99 1.47 -15.12
N GLU A 86 -5.14 1.28 -14.48
CA GLU A 86 -5.23 0.88 -13.08
C GLU A 86 -5.68 -0.57 -12.98
N ILE A 87 -5.09 -1.30 -12.04
CA ILE A 87 -5.49 -2.67 -11.70
C ILE A 87 -6.22 -2.58 -10.36
N GLY A 88 -7.52 -2.85 -10.37
CA GLY A 88 -8.36 -2.87 -9.18
C GLY A 88 -8.40 -4.23 -8.51
N SER A 89 -9.61 -4.68 -8.18
CA SER A 89 -9.93 -5.96 -7.58
C SER A 89 -9.95 -7.02 -8.68
N VAL A 90 -8.99 -7.94 -8.68
CA VAL A 90 -8.83 -8.97 -9.74
C VAL A 90 -8.77 -10.39 -9.18
N GLY A 91 -8.79 -10.58 -7.87
CA GLY A 91 -8.59 -11.88 -7.23
C GLY A 91 -9.83 -12.78 -7.25
N LYS A 92 -11.04 -12.26 -7.52
CA LYS A 92 -12.26 -13.09 -7.68
C LYS A 92 -12.69 -13.28 -9.13
N GLY A 93 -11.85 -12.90 -10.10
CA GLY A 93 -12.13 -13.08 -11.53
C GLY A 93 -12.27 -14.53 -11.98
N PHE A 94 -12.02 -15.53 -11.13
CA PHE A 94 -12.17 -16.94 -11.47
C PHE A 94 -13.59 -17.47 -11.17
N SER A 95 -14.33 -17.84 -12.22
CA SER A 95 -15.66 -18.45 -12.10
C SER A 95 -15.88 -19.52 -13.16
N GLN A 96 -16.34 -20.70 -12.73
CA GLN A 96 -16.74 -21.80 -13.63
C GLN A 96 -15.69 -22.20 -14.69
N GLY A 97 -14.39 -22.07 -14.35
CA GLY A 97 -13.28 -22.42 -15.25
C GLY A 97 -12.79 -21.28 -16.15
N ASN A 98 -13.50 -20.15 -16.18
CA ASN A 98 -13.09 -18.94 -16.91
C ASN A 98 -12.53 -17.89 -15.96
N LYS A 99 -11.54 -17.12 -16.42
CA LYS A 99 -11.03 -15.93 -15.73
C LYS A 99 -11.64 -14.70 -16.40
N THR A 100 -12.62 -14.06 -15.78
CA THR A 100 -13.39 -12.95 -16.36
C THR A 100 -13.03 -11.62 -15.70
N PHE A 101 -12.76 -10.61 -16.53
CA PHE A 101 -12.45 -9.25 -16.10
C PHE A 101 -13.23 -8.22 -16.92
N PHE A 102 -13.39 -7.03 -16.34
CA PHE A 102 -14.11 -5.91 -16.93
C PHE A 102 -13.21 -4.70 -17.02
N ALA A 103 -13.17 -4.09 -18.20
CA ALA A 103 -12.46 -2.86 -18.48
C ALA A 103 -13.42 -1.67 -18.31
N HIS A 104 -13.23 -0.93 -17.22
CA HIS A 104 -13.97 0.31 -16.95
C HIS A 104 -13.20 1.49 -17.56
N ALA A 105 -13.69 1.98 -18.68
CA ALA A 105 -13.02 3.02 -19.45
C ALA A 105 -13.50 4.42 -19.05
N ALA A 106 -12.57 5.35 -18.86
CA ALA A 106 -12.84 6.78 -18.72
C ALA A 106 -12.24 7.59 -19.87
N GLY A 107 -13.01 8.60 -20.31
CA GLY A 107 -12.65 9.45 -21.43
C GLY A 107 -12.93 8.80 -22.79
N ALA A 108 -13.51 9.55 -23.72
CA ALA A 108 -13.80 9.09 -25.08
C ALA A 108 -12.67 9.50 -26.06
N SER A 109 -11.42 9.16 -25.72
CA SER A 109 -10.24 9.50 -26.52
C SER A 109 -9.79 8.34 -27.41
N SER A 110 -8.93 8.65 -28.39
CA SER A 110 -8.21 7.62 -29.15
C SER A 110 -7.34 6.76 -28.24
N ALA A 111 -6.71 7.35 -27.22
CA ALA A 111 -5.83 6.64 -26.29
C ALA A 111 -6.59 5.60 -25.45
N THR A 112 -7.81 5.92 -24.99
CA THR A 112 -8.68 4.95 -24.32
C THR A 112 -9.09 3.80 -25.26
N SER A 113 -9.38 4.12 -26.53
CA SER A 113 -9.71 3.10 -27.54
C SER A 113 -8.51 2.19 -27.85
N ASP A 114 -7.31 2.77 -27.97
CA ASP A 114 -6.06 2.05 -28.16
C ASP A 114 -5.78 1.12 -26.98
N ALA A 115 -6.04 1.56 -25.74
CA ALA A 115 -5.89 0.76 -24.55
C ALA A 115 -6.89 -0.42 -24.49
N LEU A 116 -8.15 -0.20 -24.88
CA LEU A 116 -9.13 -1.29 -25.00
C LEU A 116 -8.73 -2.29 -26.09
N ASN A 117 -8.27 -1.82 -27.25
CA ASN A 117 -7.81 -2.67 -28.34
C ASN A 117 -6.56 -3.48 -27.95
N ALA A 118 -5.62 -2.86 -27.22
CA ALA A 118 -4.44 -3.54 -26.70
C ALA A 118 -4.80 -4.61 -25.68
N LEU A 119 -5.83 -4.37 -24.86
CA LEU A 119 -6.34 -5.34 -23.90
C LEU A 119 -7.01 -6.53 -24.58
N GLN A 120 -7.80 -6.29 -25.62
CA GLN A 120 -8.37 -7.35 -26.46
C GLN A 120 -7.27 -8.15 -27.18
N HIS A 121 -6.28 -7.48 -27.76
CA HIS A 121 -5.16 -8.16 -28.40
C HIS A 121 -4.31 -8.98 -27.39
N ALA A 122 -4.14 -8.49 -26.16
CA ALA A 122 -3.52 -9.25 -25.09
C ALA A 122 -4.33 -10.50 -24.73
N GLN A 123 -5.66 -10.40 -24.65
CA GLN A 123 -6.55 -11.54 -24.44
C GLN A 123 -6.41 -12.58 -25.57
N ASP A 124 -6.44 -12.16 -26.83
CA ASP A 124 -6.33 -13.06 -28.00
C ASP A 124 -4.97 -13.79 -28.00
N SER A 125 -3.91 -13.12 -27.54
CA SER A 125 -2.60 -13.77 -27.38
C SER A 125 -2.56 -14.83 -26.26
N LEU A 126 -3.57 -14.87 -25.39
CA LEU A 126 -3.72 -15.74 -24.22
C LEU A 126 -4.89 -16.72 -24.38
N GLU A 127 -5.33 -17.03 -25.61
CA GLU A 127 -6.48 -17.91 -25.88
C GLU A 127 -6.47 -19.24 -25.10
N SER A 128 -5.29 -19.83 -24.87
CA SER A 128 -5.15 -21.09 -24.11
C SER A 128 -5.48 -20.97 -22.61
N GLU A 129 -5.61 -19.77 -22.08
CA GLU A 129 -5.76 -19.49 -20.65
C GLU A 129 -7.21 -19.28 -20.19
N ASN A 130 -8.20 -19.34 -21.11
CA ASN A 130 -9.62 -19.06 -20.83
C ASN A 130 -9.85 -17.72 -20.13
N ILE A 131 -9.13 -16.68 -20.59
CA ILE A 131 -9.27 -15.31 -20.09
C ILE A 131 -10.31 -14.59 -20.94
N ILE A 132 -11.28 -13.96 -20.29
CA ILE A 132 -12.34 -13.18 -20.91
C ILE A 132 -12.27 -11.77 -20.35
N VAL A 133 -12.21 -10.80 -21.23
CA VAL A 133 -12.19 -9.37 -20.92
C VAL A 133 -13.30 -8.70 -21.70
N SER A 134 -14.18 -8.02 -20.97
CA SER A 134 -15.29 -7.29 -21.57
C SER A 134 -15.22 -5.82 -21.18
N SER A 135 -15.68 -4.93 -22.04
CA SER A 135 -15.95 -3.55 -21.61
C SER A 135 -17.06 -3.55 -20.58
N ALA A 136 -16.92 -2.73 -19.53
CA ALA A 136 -17.96 -2.56 -18.54
C ALA A 136 -19.27 -2.05 -19.16
N SER A 137 -20.39 -2.43 -18.56
CA SER A 137 -21.72 -2.12 -19.06
C SER A 137 -21.96 -0.61 -19.11
N THR A 138 -22.48 -0.16 -20.24
CA THR A 138 -22.94 1.23 -20.43
C THR A 138 -24.09 1.62 -19.51
N SER A 139 -24.75 0.65 -18.86
CA SER A 139 -25.78 0.91 -17.85
C SER A 139 -25.23 1.44 -16.52
N ASN A 140 -23.92 1.34 -16.28
CA ASN A 140 -23.22 1.88 -15.12
C ASN A 140 -22.13 2.87 -15.59
N PRO A 141 -22.52 4.04 -16.13
CA PRO A 141 -21.56 4.95 -16.74
C PRO A 141 -20.59 5.50 -15.69
N GLY A 142 -19.29 5.32 -15.93
CA GLY A 142 -18.22 5.84 -15.09
C GLY A 142 -17.09 4.84 -14.91
N ILE A 143 -16.22 5.14 -13.96
CA ILE A 143 -15.20 4.22 -13.44
C ILE A 143 -15.50 3.92 -11.98
N PRO A 144 -15.16 2.72 -11.47
CA PRO A 144 -15.24 2.41 -10.06
C PRO A 144 -14.31 3.32 -9.24
N PRO A 145 -14.54 3.46 -7.91
CA PRO A 145 -13.64 4.21 -7.04
C PRO A 145 -12.19 3.74 -7.18
N SER A 146 -11.36 4.58 -7.80
CA SER A 146 -10.00 4.21 -8.15
C SER A 146 -9.11 5.46 -8.28
N SER A 147 -7.79 5.28 -8.23
CA SER A 147 -6.79 6.34 -8.34
C SER A 147 -6.97 7.15 -9.64
N LEU A 148 -7.42 6.52 -10.72
CA LEU A 148 -7.77 7.13 -12.00
C LEU A 148 -8.77 8.30 -11.85
N MET A 149 -9.66 8.26 -10.85
CA MET A 149 -10.55 9.38 -10.55
C MET A 149 -9.77 10.66 -10.21
N ALA A 150 -8.62 10.57 -9.53
CA ALA A 150 -7.80 11.72 -9.26
C ALA A 150 -7.15 12.28 -10.54
N PHE A 151 -6.70 11.42 -11.45
CA PHE A 151 -6.18 11.85 -12.75
C PHE A 151 -7.24 12.56 -13.59
N LEU A 152 -8.46 12.03 -13.65
CA LEU A 152 -9.58 12.64 -14.40
C LEU A 152 -10.05 13.97 -13.79
N ARG A 153 -10.07 14.07 -12.45
CA ARG A 153 -10.39 15.33 -11.76
C ARG A 153 -9.32 16.40 -12.00
N LYS A 154 -8.05 16.00 -12.10
CA LYS A 154 -6.94 16.91 -12.41
C LYS A 154 -6.94 17.33 -13.88
N ASN A 155 -7.21 16.40 -14.78
CA ASN A 155 -7.30 16.62 -16.21
C ASN A 155 -8.52 15.87 -16.78
N PRO A 156 -9.63 16.55 -17.11
CA PRO A 156 -10.82 15.93 -17.69
C PRO A 156 -10.59 15.22 -19.03
N PHE A 157 -9.48 15.51 -19.71
CA PHE A 157 -9.06 14.86 -20.96
C PHE A 157 -8.11 13.67 -20.74
N ALA A 158 -7.78 13.35 -19.48
CA ALA A 158 -7.01 12.16 -19.17
C ALA A 158 -7.76 10.91 -19.68
N SER A 159 -6.98 9.96 -20.18
CA SER A 159 -7.48 8.72 -20.76
C SER A 159 -7.04 7.56 -19.88
N GLY A 160 -7.94 6.61 -19.63
CA GLY A 160 -7.56 5.46 -18.83
C GLY A 160 -8.61 4.39 -18.69
N ILE A 161 -8.16 3.26 -18.17
CA ILE A 161 -8.97 2.07 -17.93
C ILE A 161 -8.64 1.54 -16.54
N THR A 162 -9.67 1.18 -15.79
CA THR A 162 -9.55 0.38 -14.56
C THR A 162 -9.98 -1.05 -14.88
N LEU A 163 -9.09 -2.01 -14.64
CA LEU A 163 -9.37 -3.44 -14.79
C LEU A 163 -9.89 -4.00 -13.47
N GLU A 164 -11.08 -4.60 -13.49
CA GLU A 164 -11.77 -5.16 -12.32
C GLU A 164 -12.29 -6.58 -12.60
N ASP A 165 -12.64 -7.32 -11.56
CA ASP A 165 -13.33 -8.62 -11.64
C ASP A 165 -14.86 -8.51 -11.64
N PHE A 166 -15.39 -7.29 -11.63
CA PHE A 166 -16.82 -7.01 -11.62
C PHE A 166 -17.24 -5.98 -12.68
N ASP A 167 -18.48 -6.11 -13.14
CA ASP A 167 -19.09 -5.20 -14.12
C ASP A 167 -19.80 -4.00 -13.45
N THR A 168 -20.67 -4.26 -12.47
CA THR A 168 -21.54 -3.22 -11.89
C THR A 168 -21.40 -3.06 -10.39
N ALA A 169 -21.20 -4.16 -9.66
CA ALA A 169 -21.06 -4.18 -8.21
C ALA A 169 -19.92 -5.10 -7.81
N PHE A 170 -19.20 -4.74 -6.76
CA PHE A 170 -18.04 -5.50 -6.28
C PHE A 170 -18.35 -6.98 -6.10
N ALA A 171 -17.49 -7.84 -6.66
CA ALA A 171 -17.51 -9.27 -6.35
C ALA A 171 -17.10 -9.52 -4.89
N ASN A 172 -16.30 -8.62 -4.32
CA ASN A 172 -15.86 -8.66 -2.93
C ASN A 172 -17.01 -8.37 -1.95
N LYS A 173 -17.37 -9.36 -1.13
CA LYS A 173 -18.37 -9.22 -0.07
C LYS A 173 -17.80 -8.65 1.24
N PHE A 174 -16.47 -8.51 1.31
CA PHE A 174 -15.74 -8.12 2.51
C PHE A 174 -14.92 -6.84 2.30
N TYR A 175 -15.30 -6.00 1.33
CA TYR A 175 -14.62 -4.73 1.07
C TYR A 175 -14.43 -3.92 2.37
N ASP A 176 -13.20 -3.46 2.60
CA ASP A 176 -12.75 -2.79 3.83
C ASP A 176 -13.13 -3.51 5.14
N SER A 177 -12.96 -4.83 5.16
CA SER A 177 -13.21 -5.67 6.33
C SER A 177 -11.99 -6.53 6.68
N HIS A 178 -11.88 -6.89 7.95
CA HIS A 178 -10.91 -7.86 8.43
C HIS A 178 -11.14 -9.28 7.88
N LEU A 179 -12.30 -9.52 7.26
CA LEU A 179 -12.66 -10.77 6.60
C LEU A 179 -12.20 -10.83 5.13
N ASP A 180 -11.65 -9.73 4.59
CA ASP A 180 -11.02 -9.76 3.26
C ASP A 180 -9.60 -10.33 3.36
N ASP A 181 -9.53 -11.64 3.56
CA ASP A 181 -8.31 -12.42 3.74
C ASP A 181 -7.95 -13.26 2.50
N MET A 182 -6.81 -13.96 2.58
CA MET A 182 -6.28 -14.75 1.46
C MET A 182 -7.26 -15.83 0.94
N SER A 183 -8.21 -16.30 1.75
CA SER A 183 -9.23 -17.27 1.32
C SER A 183 -10.31 -16.67 0.42
N ASN A 184 -10.42 -15.33 0.39
CA ASN A 184 -11.39 -14.60 -0.41
C ASN A 184 -11.01 -14.53 -1.90
N ILE A 185 -9.75 -14.83 -2.24
CA ILE A 185 -9.14 -14.60 -3.56
C ILE A 185 -8.57 -15.87 -4.19
N ASN A 186 -8.27 -15.82 -5.49
CA ASN A 186 -7.72 -16.94 -6.25
C ASN A 186 -6.42 -16.56 -6.98
N ALA A 187 -5.35 -17.32 -6.74
CA ALA A 187 -4.05 -17.08 -7.38
C ALA A 187 -4.11 -17.14 -8.92
N SER A 188 -4.91 -18.06 -9.48
CA SER A 188 -5.07 -18.19 -10.93
C SER A 188 -5.71 -16.96 -11.57
N ALA A 189 -6.64 -16.29 -10.86
CA ALA A 189 -7.21 -15.03 -11.31
C ALA A 189 -6.16 -13.92 -11.33
N ILE A 190 -5.33 -13.82 -10.28
CA ILE A 190 -4.26 -12.82 -10.19
C ILE A 190 -3.19 -13.06 -11.27
N VAL A 191 -2.80 -14.31 -11.53
CA VAL A 191 -1.87 -14.65 -12.63
C VAL A 191 -2.43 -14.26 -13.99
N ALA A 192 -3.73 -14.49 -14.21
CA ALA A 192 -4.42 -14.13 -15.45
C ALA A 192 -4.45 -12.61 -15.65
N ALA A 193 -4.81 -11.85 -14.61
CA ALA A 193 -4.80 -10.40 -14.63
C ALA A 193 -3.39 -9.84 -14.88
N ALA A 194 -2.37 -10.39 -14.22
CA ALA A 194 -0.98 -9.98 -14.41
C ALA A 194 -0.50 -10.22 -15.85
N SER A 195 -0.84 -11.38 -16.42
CA SER A 195 -0.47 -11.75 -17.79
C SER A 195 -1.13 -10.83 -18.80
N LEU A 196 -2.42 -10.56 -18.60
CA LEU A 196 -3.20 -9.65 -19.42
C LEU A 196 -2.62 -8.23 -19.37
N VAL A 197 -2.34 -7.71 -18.17
CA VAL A 197 -1.78 -6.37 -17.98
C VAL A 197 -0.38 -6.25 -18.57
N ALA A 198 0.52 -7.21 -18.30
CA ALA A 198 1.89 -7.18 -18.82
C ALA A 198 1.91 -7.11 -20.35
N ARG A 199 1.11 -7.95 -21.03
CA ARG A 199 1.01 -7.94 -22.49
C ARG A 199 0.33 -6.67 -23.01
N THR A 200 -0.71 -6.18 -22.34
CA THR A 200 -1.38 -4.91 -22.71
C THR A 200 -0.40 -3.74 -22.66
N LEU A 201 0.39 -3.62 -21.60
CA LEU A 201 1.40 -2.57 -21.44
C LEU A 201 2.48 -2.65 -22.52
N TYR A 202 2.97 -3.87 -22.82
CA TYR A 202 3.96 -4.06 -23.88
C TYR A 202 3.41 -3.70 -25.26
N ILE A 203 2.15 -4.06 -25.55
CA ILE A 203 1.47 -3.72 -26.80
C ILE A 203 1.35 -2.21 -26.96
N LEU A 204 0.88 -1.52 -25.92
CA LEU A 204 0.73 -0.06 -25.93
C LEU A 204 2.06 0.67 -26.06
N ALA A 205 3.08 0.20 -25.34
CA ALA A 205 4.40 0.81 -25.39
C ALA A 205 5.10 0.62 -26.74
N SER A 206 4.76 -0.43 -27.48
CA SER A 206 5.34 -0.74 -28.78
C SER A 206 4.82 0.12 -29.93
N GLY A 207 3.76 0.91 -29.72
CA GLY A 207 3.29 1.94 -30.66
C GLY A 207 2.83 1.39 -32.02
N ASN A 208 2.02 0.33 -32.02
CA ASN A 208 1.44 -0.30 -33.23
C ASN A 208 2.47 -0.87 -34.23
N LYS A 209 3.73 -1.10 -33.81
CA LYS A 209 4.64 -1.98 -34.56
C LYS A 209 4.03 -3.38 -34.59
N ASN A 210 4.13 -4.10 -35.71
CA ASN A 210 3.70 -5.50 -35.80
C ASN A 210 4.47 -6.33 -34.78
N LEU A 211 3.84 -6.61 -33.65
CA LEU A 211 4.38 -7.46 -32.61
C LEU A 211 4.30 -8.90 -33.09
N SER A 212 5.42 -9.62 -33.06
CA SER A 212 5.40 -11.04 -33.33
C SER A 212 4.72 -11.76 -32.17
N SER A 213 3.97 -12.82 -32.47
CA SER A 213 3.38 -13.68 -31.44
C SER A 213 4.45 -14.24 -30.50
N SER A 214 5.68 -14.44 -30.98
CA SER A 214 6.81 -14.88 -30.15
C SER A 214 7.22 -13.85 -29.09
N SER A 215 7.15 -12.54 -29.38
CA SER A 215 7.46 -11.50 -28.38
C SER A 215 6.43 -11.47 -27.26
N LEU A 216 5.13 -11.63 -27.59
CA LEU A 216 4.07 -11.71 -26.58
C LEU A 216 4.16 -13.01 -25.76
N SER A 217 4.48 -14.13 -26.39
CA SER A 217 4.68 -15.41 -25.70
C SER A 217 5.90 -15.42 -24.77
N ALA A 218 6.89 -14.56 -25.00
CA ALA A 218 8.01 -14.38 -24.08
C ALA A 218 7.58 -13.71 -22.76
N ILE A 219 6.47 -12.97 -22.76
CA ILE A 219 5.86 -12.37 -21.57
C ILE A 219 5.09 -13.47 -20.84
N ASN A 220 5.77 -14.10 -19.89
CA ASN A 220 5.23 -15.17 -19.08
C ASN A 220 5.28 -14.81 -17.60
N VAL A 221 4.12 -14.75 -16.96
CA VAL A 221 4.01 -14.45 -15.53
C VAL A 221 4.35 -15.68 -14.71
N ASN A 222 5.22 -15.50 -13.71
CA ASN A 222 5.59 -16.56 -12.78
C ASN A 222 4.49 -16.80 -11.74
N ALA A 223 3.71 -17.87 -11.91
CA ALA A 223 2.65 -18.23 -10.97
C ALA A 223 3.16 -18.50 -9.54
N SER A 224 4.34 -19.10 -9.39
CA SER A 224 4.94 -19.33 -8.07
C SER A 224 5.30 -18.03 -7.35
N LEU A 225 5.71 -17.00 -8.10
CA LEU A 225 5.93 -15.66 -7.52
C LEU A 225 4.61 -15.06 -7.01
N VAL A 226 3.51 -15.23 -7.75
CA VAL A 226 2.18 -14.76 -7.31
C VAL A 226 1.76 -15.46 -6.01
N GLU A 227 1.90 -16.78 -5.94
CA GLU A 227 1.59 -17.55 -4.72
C GLU A 227 2.48 -17.15 -3.54
N GLU A 228 3.78 -16.94 -3.77
CA GLU A 228 4.71 -16.48 -2.74
C GLU A 228 4.33 -15.07 -2.25
N LEU A 229 4.03 -14.14 -3.16
CA LEU A 229 3.56 -12.79 -2.82
C LEU A 229 2.26 -12.81 -2.02
N MET A 230 1.30 -13.68 -2.37
CA MET A 230 0.08 -13.88 -1.59
C MET A 230 0.41 -14.36 -0.17
N GLY A 231 1.26 -15.37 -0.03
CA GLY A 231 1.69 -15.86 1.28
C GLY A 231 2.41 -14.80 2.11
N CYS A 232 3.26 -13.97 1.48
CA CYS A 232 4.01 -12.91 2.16
C CYS A 232 3.12 -11.74 2.61
N LEU A 233 2.18 -11.31 1.74
CA LEU A 233 1.41 -10.08 1.93
C LEU A 233 0.04 -10.32 2.55
N LEU A 234 -0.47 -11.55 2.62
CA LEU A 234 -1.83 -11.84 3.09
C LEU A 234 -1.91 -12.93 4.17
N SER A 235 -0.78 -13.45 4.66
CA SER A 235 -0.72 -14.39 5.78
C SER A 235 0.19 -13.87 6.89
N CYS A 236 -0.01 -14.36 8.12
CA CYS A 236 0.93 -14.19 9.23
C CYS A 236 1.99 -15.28 9.29
N GLU A 237 1.81 -16.38 8.56
CA GLU A 237 2.70 -17.54 8.57
C GLU A 237 3.01 -17.96 7.13
N PRO A 238 4.25 -17.75 6.63
CA PRO A 238 5.33 -17.00 7.27
C PRO A 238 5.14 -15.47 7.22
N GLY A 239 4.18 -14.96 6.44
CA GLY A 239 3.93 -13.53 6.25
C GLY A 239 5.16 -12.78 5.75
N LEU A 240 5.41 -11.58 6.30
CA LEU A 240 6.58 -10.76 5.95
C LEU A 240 7.91 -11.43 6.32
N SER A 241 7.91 -12.53 7.09
CA SER A 241 9.10 -13.34 7.35
C SER A 241 9.39 -14.37 6.23
N CYS A 242 8.65 -14.36 5.13
CA CYS A 242 8.93 -15.19 3.96
C CYS A 242 10.29 -14.85 3.32
N GLU A 243 10.86 -15.80 2.57
CA GLU A 243 12.18 -15.65 1.95
C GLU A 243 12.23 -14.50 0.93
N LEU A 244 11.17 -14.32 0.14
CA LEU A 244 11.07 -13.20 -0.80
C LEU A 244 11.21 -11.83 -0.10
N VAL A 245 10.51 -11.59 1.01
CA VAL A 245 10.58 -10.30 1.72
C VAL A 245 11.92 -10.13 2.41
N LYS A 246 12.42 -11.19 3.08
CA LYS A 246 13.73 -11.20 3.74
C LYS A 246 14.91 -10.99 2.80
N LYS A 247 14.75 -11.27 1.50
CA LYS A 247 15.75 -10.93 0.49
C LYS A 247 15.95 -9.42 0.31
N TYR A 248 14.93 -8.63 0.62
CA TYR A 248 14.92 -7.18 0.38
C TYR A 248 15.03 -6.33 1.63
N ILE A 249 14.36 -6.72 2.71
CA ILE A 249 14.27 -5.93 3.93
C ILE A 249 14.44 -6.78 5.19
N SER A 250 14.71 -6.12 6.31
CA SER A 250 14.58 -6.72 7.64
C SER A 250 13.18 -6.35 8.18
N PRO A 251 12.20 -7.27 8.14
CA PRO A 251 10.85 -7.00 8.61
C PRO A 251 10.81 -6.84 10.13
N ARG A 252 10.01 -5.88 10.62
CA ARG A 252 9.77 -5.60 12.05
C ARG A 252 8.59 -6.40 12.59
N ALA A 253 7.62 -6.70 11.74
CA ALA A 253 6.47 -7.53 12.07
C ALA A 253 6.39 -8.73 11.12
N THR A 254 5.86 -9.85 11.62
CA THR A 254 5.60 -11.04 10.80
C THR A 254 4.28 -10.91 10.04
N CYS A 255 3.22 -10.44 10.71
CA CYS A 255 1.93 -10.21 10.06
C CYS A 255 1.97 -8.91 9.22
N PRO A 256 1.58 -8.95 7.94
CA PRO A 256 1.37 -7.75 7.16
C PRO A 256 0.13 -7.00 7.67
N SER A 257 0.19 -5.67 7.62
CA SER A 257 -0.96 -4.78 7.71
C SER A 257 -0.85 -3.80 6.55
N HIS A 258 -1.94 -3.65 5.81
CA HIS A 258 -2.05 -2.69 4.71
C HIS A 258 -2.79 -1.43 5.14
N TYR A 259 -2.84 -1.15 6.44
CA TYR A 259 -3.27 0.15 6.92
C TYR A 259 -2.27 1.23 6.45
N VAL A 260 -2.78 2.38 6.04
CA VAL A 260 -1.96 3.50 5.51
C VAL A 260 -0.91 3.99 6.51
N GLY A 261 -1.19 3.87 7.83
CA GLY A 261 -0.31 4.36 8.89
C GLY A 261 -0.33 5.88 9.02
N VAL A 262 0.66 6.43 9.73
CA VAL A 262 0.75 7.86 10.07
C VAL A 262 2.14 8.38 9.71
N ILE A 263 2.20 9.59 9.14
CA ILE A 263 3.46 10.31 8.95
C ILE A 263 3.78 11.09 10.24
N VAL A 264 4.77 10.62 10.99
CA VAL A 264 5.10 11.13 12.33
C VAL A 264 6.08 12.32 12.30
N GLY A 265 6.74 12.60 11.17
CA GLY A 265 7.75 13.65 11.04
C GLY A 265 7.68 14.42 9.73
N GLU A 266 8.77 15.10 9.38
CA GLU A 266 8.88 15.83 8.12
C GLU A 266 8.77 14.87 6.92
N PRO A 267 7.79 15.08 6.02
CA PRO A 267 7.67 14.28 4.81
C PRO A 267 8.91 14.43 3.93
N SER A 268 9.43 13.31 3.43
CA SER A 268 10.62 13.29 2.59
C SER A 268 10.49 12.28 1.46
N SER A 269 11.10 12.59 0.31
CA SER A 269 11.26 11.68 -0.82
C SER A 269 12.32 10.60 -0.59
N SER A 270 13.13 10.74 0.46
CA SER A 270 14.10 9.76 0.97
C SER A 270 13.82 9.50 2.45
N PRO A 271 12.68 8.86 2.77
CA PRO A 271 12.24 8.70 4.16
C PRO A 271 13.19 7.78 4.92
N HIS A 272 13.31 8.02 6.23
CA HIS A 272 14.02 7.10 7.10
C HIS A 272 13.28 5.76 7.15
N PRO A 273 13.95 4.59 7.02
CA PRO A 273 13.27 3.29 7.04
C PRO A 273 12.39 3.07 8.27
N GLY A 274 12.77 3.64 9.43
CA GLY A 274 11.97 3.58 10.65
C GLY A 274 10.58 4.20 10.54
N SER A 275 10.36 5.17 9.63
CA SER A 275 9.09 5.87 9.47
C SER A 275 8.21 5.34 8.33
N VAL A 276 8.62 4.28 7.63
CA VAL A 276 7.90 3.71 6.48
C VAL A 276 7.48 2.29 6.80
N SER A 277 6.27 1.87 6.42
CA SER A 277 5.78 0.51 6.67
C SER A 277 6.64 -0.56 5.99
N ASP A 278 6.68 -1.76 6.57
CA ASP A 278 7.47 -2.87 6.03
C ASP A 278 7.03 -3.25 4.62
N VAL A 279 5.72 -3.19 4.34
CA VAL A 279 5.17 -3.41 2.99
C VAL A 279 5.71 -2.36 2.02
N SER A 280 5.64 -1.07 2.34
CA SER A 280 6.16 -0.01 1.45
C SER A 280 7.67 -0.14 1.24
N ARG A 281 8.45 -0.49 2.27
CA ARG A 281 9.90 -0.74 2.15
C ARG A 281 10.19 -1.93 1.22
N PHE A 282 9.45 -3.02 1.35
CA PHE A 282 9.56 -4.19 0.47
C PHE A 282 9.22 -3.84 -0.98
N LEU A 283 8.06 -3.21 -1.22
CA LEU A 283 7.61 -2.85 -2.56
C LEU A 283 8.58 -1.92 -3.27
N TRP A 284 9.10 -0.91 -2.57
CA TRP A 284 10.10 0.01 -3.14
C TRP A 284 11.37 -0.74 -3.56
N ASN A 285 11.89 -1.63 -2.71
CA ASN A 285 13.09 -2.42 -3.02
C ASN A 285 12.84 -3.42 -4.16
N PHE A 286 11.68 -4.09 -4.17
CA PHE A 286 11.30 -5.03 -5.21
C PHE A 286 11.19 -4.35 -6.57
N LEU A 287 10.45 -3.23 -6.64
CA LEU A 287 10.30 -2.45 -7.88
C LEU A 287 11.63 -1.88 -8.34
N ALA A 288 12.47 -1.38 -7.43
CA ALA A 288 13.81 -0.89 -7.78
C ALA A 288 14.71 -1.97 -8.38
N ASP A 289 14.67 -3.20 -7.84
CA ASP A 289 15.43 -4.34 -8.36
C ASP A 289 14.92 -4.76 -9.75
N LYS A 290 13.60 -4.93 -9.89
CA LYS A 290 12.97 -5.41 -11.13
C LYS A 290 12.98 -4.39 -12.28
N THR A 291 12.99 -3.10 -11.97
CA THR A 291 13.07 -2.03 -12.98
C THR A 291 14.50 -1.56 -13.26
N SER A 292 15.50 -2.17 -12.62
CA SER A 292 16.89 -1.73 -12.80
C SER A 292 17.47 -2.18 -14.14
N SER A 293 18.27 -1.32 -14.78
CA SER A 293 19.11 -1.73 -15.90
C SER A 293 20.27 -2.56 -15.36
N ARG A 294 20.42 -3.81 -15.82
CA ARG A 294 21.47 -4.74 -15.37
C ARG A 294 22.86 -4.21 -15.79
N LYS A 295 23.52 -3.45 -14.92
CA LYS A 295 24.94 -3.08 -15.10
C LYS A 295 25.83 -4.13 -14.45
N GLU A 296 26.77 -4.66 -15.23
CA GLU A 296 27.90 -5.44 -14.72
C GLU A 296 28.76 -4.52 -13.83
N GLY A 297 28.65 -4.71 -12.52
CA GLY A 297 29.37 -3.92 -11.53
C GLY A 297 28.51 -3.63 -10.31
N ILE A 298 28.28 -4.65 -9.48
CA ILE A 298 27.61 -4.48 -8.19
C ILE A 298 28.54 -3.66 -7.29
N SER A 299 28.30 -2.35 -7.17
CA SER A 299 28.94 -1.53 -6.15
C SER A 299 28.07 -1.53 -4.89
N ASN A 300 28.73 -1.58 -3.73
CA ASN A 300 28.05 -1.32 -2.45
C ASN A 300 27.39 0.07 -2.49
N CYS A 301 26.40 0.29 -1.63
CA CYS A 301 25.79 1.61 -1.45
C CYS A 301 26.73 2.57 -0.71
N SER A 302 27.94 2.81 -1.23
CA SER A 302 28.72 3.97 -0.85
C SER A 302 27.95 5.25 -1.19
N GLU A 303 28.31 6.36 -0.55
CA GLU A 303 27.63 7.67 -0.67
C GLU A 303 27.45 8.17 -2.12
N ASP A 304 28.18 7.60 -3.09
CA ASP A 304 28.18 7.98 -4.50
C ASP A 304 27.07 7.29 -5.35
N CYS A 305 26.22 6.44 -4.75
CA CYS A 305 25.16 5.74 -5.49
C CYS A 305 24.15 6.73 -6.12
N SER A 306 23.71 7.73 -5.36
CA SER A 306 22.76 8.74 -5.82
C SER A 306 23.36 9.67 -6.89
N ASN A 307 24.64 10.01 -6.78
CA ASN A 307 25.34 10.87 -7.75
C ASN A 307 25.48 10.20 -9.13
N LYS A 308 25.50 8.86 -9.17
CA LYS A 308 25.52 8.08 -10.41
C LYS A 308 24.13 7.77 -10.96
N GLY A 309 23.08 8.38 -10.39
CA GLY A 309 21.69 8.12 -10.76
C GLY A 309 21.20 6.73 -10.35
N GLY A 310 21.89 6.09 -9.40
CA GLY A 310 21.50 4.80 -8.83
C GLY A 310 20.69 4.95 -7.54
N VAL A 311 20.00 3.87 -7.17
CA VAL A 311 19.26 3.72 -5.93
C VAL A 311 19.84 2.57 -5.12
N CYS A 312 19.92 2.75 -3.81
CA CYS A 312 20.40 1.70 -2.92
C CYS A 312 19.26 0.75 -2.55
N ILE A 313 19.41 -0.53 -2.90
CA ILE A 313 18.47 -1.59 -2.51
C ILE A 313 19.12 -2.58 -1.54
N LYS A 314 18.31 -3.33 -0.79
CA LYS A 314 18.76 -4.41 0.12
C LYS A 314 19.74 -3.93 1.19
N ALA A 315 19.67 -2.65 1.57
CA ALA A 315 20.56 -2.02 2.55
C ALA A 315 20.46 -2.67 3.94
N GLU A 316 19.26 -3.14 4.29
CA GLU A 316 18.96 -3.69 5.61
C GLU A 316 19.36 -5.16 5.81
N THR A 317 19.62 -5.88 4.72
CA THR A 317 19.83 -7.34 4.75
C THR A 317 21.29 -7.74 4.49
N ASN A 318 22.10 -6.86 3.88
CA ASN A 318 23.46 -7.20 3.42
C ASN A 318 24.57 -6.30 4.01
N ASP A 319 24.31 -5.58 5.11
CA ASP A 319 25.20 -4.59 5.77
C ASP A 319 25.74 -3.43 4.90
N LYS A 320 25.72 -3.56 3.57
CA LYS A 320 26.29 -2.61 2.59
C LYS A 320 25.34 -2.26 1.45
N GLY A 321 24.24 -3.00 1.27
CA GLY A 321 23.29 -2.85 0.17
C GLY A 321 23.92 -2.97 -1.22
N PHE A 322 23.09 -2.91 -2.26
CA PHE A 322 23.55 -2.87 -3.65
C PHE A 322 23.04 -1.62 -4.33
N CYS A 323 23.94 -0.90 -5.01
CA CYS A 323 23.55 0.22 -5.85
C CYS A 323 23.08 -0.30 -7.21
N VAL A 324 21.82 -0.01 -7.57
CA VAL A 324 21.24 -0.38 -8.87
C VAL A 324 20.79 0.86 -9.62
N SER A 325 20.92 0.85 -10.94
CA SER A 325 20.44 1.94 -11.80
C SER A 325 18.94 1.77 -12.02
N SER A 326 18.12 2.40 -11.17
CA SER A 326 16.65 2.40 -11.27
C SER A 326 16.13 3.82 -11.03
N THR A 327 14.99 4.13 -11.65
CA THR A 327 14.26 5.40 -11.50
C THR A 327 13.20 5.35 -10.40
N THR A 328 13.21 4.31 -9.56
CA THR A 328 12.22 4.15 -8.49
C THR A 328 12.36 5.27 -7.46
N ARG A 329 11.25 5.99 -7.21
CA ARG A 329 11.16 7.10 -6.26
C ARG A 329 10.12 6.81 -5.18
N TYR A 330 10.23 7.52 -4.07
CA TYR A 330 9.22 7.53 -3.02
C TYR A 330 8.55 8.90 -2.96
N VAL A 331 7.22 8.91 -2.97
CA VAL A 331 6.41 10.11 -2.77
C VAL A 331 5.65 9.96 -1.45
N PRO A 332 5.87 10.83 -0.45
CA PRO A 332 5.15 10.75 0.81
C PRO A 332 3.66 11.03 0.57
N ALA A 333 2.78 10.12 0.99
CA ALA A 333 1.34 10.23 0.75
C ALA A 333 0.61 10.87 1.95
N TYR A 334 0.14 12.10 1.76
CA TYR A 334 -0.65 12.84 2.76
C TYR A 334 -1.44 13.96 2.05
N SER A 335 -2.53 14.39 2.69
CA SER A 335 -3.44 15.43 2.19
C SER A 335 -2.68 16.63 1.64
N THR A 336 -3.06 17.11 0.45
CA THR A 336 -2.49 18.32 -0.20
C THR A 336 -2.74 19.59 0.62
N ARG A 337 -3.71 19.55 1.55
CA ARG A 337 -4.01 20.62 2.48
C ARG A 337 -3.17 20.60 3.75
N LEU A 338 -2.29 19.62 3.94
CA LEU A 338 -1.38 19.62 5.09
C LEU A 338 0.00 20.13 4.66
N LYS A 339 0.59 20.96 5.53
CA LYS A 339 1.96 21.46 5.40
C LYS A 339 2.72 21.23 6.70
N PHE A 340 3.89 20.63 6.63
CA PHE A 340 4.77 20.48 7.77
C PHE A 340 5.74 21.67 7.83
N GLU A 341 5.74 22.42 8.92
CA GLU A 341 6.65 23.54 9.16
C GLU A 341 7.09 23.56 10.62
N SER A 342 8.39 23.71 10.85
CA SER A 342 8.97 23.88 12.20
C SER A 342 8.48 22.83 13.22
N GLY A 343 8.39 21.57 12.80
CA GLY A 343 7.97 20.47 13.68
C GLY A 343 6.46 20.32 13.86
N THR A 344 5.64 21.14 13.20
CA THR A 344 4.18 21.14 13.36
C THR A 344 3.46 20.96 12.03
N TRP A 345 2.36 20.21 12.05
CA TRP A 345 1.44 20.09 10.92
C TRP A 345 0.43 21.23 10.93
N ASN A 346 0.40 22.01 9.84
CA ASN A 346 -0.54 23.10 9.62
C ASN A 346 -1.56 22.73 8.55
N LEU A 347 -2.82 23.05 8.80
CA LEU A 347 -3.90 22.91 7.84
C LEU A 347 -3.98 24.15 6.95
N LEU A 348 -3.74 23.95 5.66
CA LEU A 348 -3.92 24.96 4.63
C LEU A 348 -5.41 25.18 4.32
N PRO A 349 -5.82 26.43 4.07
CA PRO A 349 -7.17 26.73 3.63
C PRO A 349 -7.44 26.06 2.28
N SER A 350 -8.69 25.67 2.04
CA SER A 350 -9.10 25.16 0.73
C SER A 350 -8.94 26.26 -0.32
N ASN A 351 -8.23 25.97 -1.40
CA ASN A 351 -8.13 26.88 -2.53
C ASN A 351 -9.27 26.62 -3.52
N ALA A 352 -10.17 27.60 -3.71
CA ALA A 352 -11.32 27.48 -4.61
C ALA A 352 -10.93 27.28 -6.09
N SER A 353 -9.72 27.67 -6.50
CA SER A 353 -9.23 27.45 -7.86
C SER A 353 -8.69 26.03 -8.07
N ASP A 354 -8.42 25.29 -7.01
CA ASP A 354 -7.96 23.90 -7.06
C ASP A 354 -9.14 22.96 -6.78
N GLN A 355 -9.80 22.50 -7.84
CA GLN A 355 -10.93 21.57 -7.72
C GLN A 355 -10.56 20.31 -6.92
N MET A 356 -9.32 19.85 -7.03
CA MET A 356 -8.84 18.75 -6.22
C MET A 356 -8.80 19.20 -4.75
N GLY A 357 -8.02 20.23 -4.44
CA GLY A 357 -7.84 20.78 -3.09
C GLY A 357 -9.12 21.17 -2.35
N THR A 358 -10.18 21.60 -3.04
CA THR A 358 -11.48 21.92 -2.39
C THR A 358 -12.15 20.73 -1.71
N VAL A 359 -11.96 19.53 -2.26
CA VAL A 359 -12.56 18.28 -1.75
C VAL A 359 -11.53 17.35 -1.14
N ASP A 360 -10.33 17.85 -0.82
CA ASP A 360 -9.27 17.06 -0.18
C ASP A 360 -9.64 16.74 1.28
N PRO A 361 -9.86 15.46 1.62
CA PRO A 361 -10.11 15.08 3.00
C PRO A 361 -8.82 15.14 3.80
N VAL A 362 -8.96 15.51 5.08
CA VAL A 362 -7.85 15.56 6.03
C VAL A 362 -8.13 14.52 7.10
N TRP A 363 -7.30 13.47 7.11
CA TRP A 363 -7.35 12.42 8.10
C TRP A 363 -6.18 12.57 9.07
N THR A 364 -6.48 12.52 10.37
CA THR A 364 -5.48 12.54 11.43
C THR A 364 -5.83 11.46 12.43
N GLU A 365 -4.89 10.56 12.69
CA GLU A 365 -5.04 9.53 13.71
C GLU A 365 -4.65 10.09 15.10
N SER A 366 -5.43 9.74 16.12
CA SER A 366 -5.12 10.14 17.50
C SER A 366 -3.86 9.43 18.00
N ASN A 367 -3.00 10.15 18.74
CA ASN A 367 -1.92 9.50 19.47
C ASN A 367 -2.47 8.69 20.67
N TRP A 368 -1.80 7.60 21.03
CA TRP A 368 -2.05 6.82 22.24
C TRP A 368 -0.72 6.26 22.78
N ASP A 369 -0.66 5.96 24.09
CA ASP A 369 0.54 5.38 24.71
C ASP A 369 0.59 3.86 24.50
N ALA A 370 -0.27 3.12 25.21
CA ALA A 370 -0.33 1.67 25.15
C ALA A 370 -1.79 1.20 25.16
N ILE A 371 -2.13 0.34 24.20
CA ILE A 371 -3.43 -0.35 24.15
C ILE A 371 -3.24 -1.71 24.80
N GLY A 372 -4.02 -2.00 25.84
CA GLY A 372 -3.96 -3.28 26.55
C GLY A 372 -5.32 -3.74 27.03
N LEU A 373 -5.56 -5.05 26.95
CA LEU A 373 -6.73 -5.70 27.51
C LEU A 373 -6.32 -6.47 28.76
N ARG A 374 -7.04 -6.27 29.87
CA ARG A 374 -6.83 -7.00 31.13
C ARG A 374 -8.14 -7.59 31.61
N VAL A 375 -8.10 -8.86 32.01
CA VAL A 375 -9.23 -9.57 32.61
C VAL A 375 -8.86 -9.89 34.05
N TYR A 376 -9.72 -9.51 34.99
CA TYR A 376 -9.52 -9.78 36.41
C TYR A 376 -10.88 -9.96 37.10
N THR A 377 -10.88 -10.70 38.20
CA THR A 377 -12.08 -10.86 39.03
C THR A 377 -12.24 -9.62 39.91
N LEU A 378 -13.45 -9.05 39.90
CA LEU A 378 -13.81 -7.95 40.80
C LEU A 378 -14.30 -8.53 42.12
N GLN A 379 -13.66 -8.11 43.22
CA GLN A 379 -14.11 -8.45 44.56
C GLN A 379 -15.38 -7.69 44.92
N HIS A 380 -16.24 -8.27 45.78
CA HIS A 380 -17.43 -7.57 46.26
C HIS A 380 -17.04 -6.33 47.06
N ALA A 381 -17.60 -5.18 46.69
CA ALA A 381 -17.35 -3.89 47.36
C ALA A 381 -17.61 -3.90 48.88
N ALA A 382 -18.45 -4.82 49.38
CA ALA A 382 -18.66 -5.00 50.82
C ALA A 382 -17.40 -5.48 51.54
N PHE A 383 -16.62 -6.35 50.90
CA PHE A 383 -15.36 -6.82 51.44
C PHE A 383 -14.32 -5.70 51.49
N ASP A 384 -14.22 -4.89 50.42
CA ASP A 384 -13.31 -3.74 50.38
C ASP A 384 -13.63 -2.73 51.49
N ARG A 385 -14.93 -2.46 51.71
CA ARG A 385 -15.38 -1.60 52.82
C ARG A 385 -15.06 -2.21 54.17
N LEU A 386 -15.22 -3.51 54.34
CA LEU A 386 -14.89 -4.20 55.59
C LEU A 386 -13.39 -4.13 55.87
N VAL A 387 -12.54 -4.40 54.87
CA VAL A 387 -11.08 -4.30 54.99
C VAL A 387 -10.66 -2.88 55.33
N LEU A 388 -11.24 -1.87 54.67
CA LEU A 388 -10.95 -0.47 54.97
C LEU A 388 -11.36 -0.08 56.40
N LEU A 389 -12.58 -0.43 56.83
CA LEU A 389 -13.07 -0.14 58.18
C LEU A 389 -12.26 -0.89 59.25
N ALA A 390 -11.91 -2.14 59.00
CA ALA A 390 -11.04 -2.92 59.88
C ALA A 390 -9.65 -2.28 59.99
N GLY A 391 -9.08 -1.83 58.87
CA GLY A 391 -7.81 -1.10 58.84
C GLY A 391 -7.86 0.18 59.69
N ILE A 392 -8.89 1.01 59.51
CA ILE A 392 -9.10 2.24 60.31
C ILE A 392 -9.22 1.91 61.80
N ALA A 393 -10.00 0.88 62.15
CA ALA A 393 -10.19 0.47 63.54
C ALA A 393 -8.87 0.03 64.19
N VAL A 394 -8.07 -0.79 63.50
CA VAL A 394 -6.75 -1.23 63.98
C VAL A 394 -5.83 -0.03 64.19
N THR A 395 -5.80 0.93 63.26
CA THR A 395 -4.98 2.15 63.41
C THR A 395 -5.38 2.98 64.63
N LEU A 396 -6.68 3.20 64.83
CA LEU A 396 -7.19 3.96 65.98
C LEU A 396 -6.90 3.25 67.31
N LEU A 397 -7.12 1.94 67.36
CA LEU A 397 -6.85 1.14 68.56
C LEU A 397 -5.35 1.10 68.88
N ALA A 398 -4.48 0.95 67.86
CA ALA A 398 -3.04 1.01 68.05
C ALA A 398 -2.59 2.38 68.56
N TYR A 399 -3.12 3.49 68.00
CA TYR A 399 -2.84 4.83 68.48
C TYR A 399 -3.24 5.01 69.94
N LEU A 400 -4.46 4.60 70.31
CA LEU A 400 -4.93 4.64 71.69
C LEU A 400 -4.05 3.80 72.62
N ALA A 401 -3.69 2.58 72.23
CA ALA A 401 -2.80 1.72 73.00
C ALA A 401 -1.41 2.35 73.22
N ILE A 402 -0.84 3.00 72.20
CA ILE A 402 0.43 3.72 72.30
C ILE A 402 0.31 4.89 73.28
N VAL A 403 -0.73 5.72 73.14
CA VAL A 403 -0.95 6.87 74.04
C VAL A 403 -1.11 6.41 75.48
N LEU A 404 -1.91 5.36 75.72
CA LEU A 404 -2.12 4.81 77.06
C LEU A 404 -0.86 4.18 77.65
N THR A 405 -0.12 3.42 76.85
CA THR A 405 1.14 2.78 77.28
C THR A 405 2.20 3.84 77.60
N ARG A 406 2.31 4.88 76.77
CA ARG A 406 3.22 6.01 77.02
C ARG A 406 2.85 6.72 78.32
N ALA A 407 1.58 7.04 78.53
CA ALA A 407 1.10 7.67 79.77
C ALA A 407 1.40 6.79 81.01
N PHE A 408 1.19 5.48 80.90
CA PHE A 408 1.50 4.53 81.96
C PHE A 408 3.01 4.47 82.26
N LEU A 409 3.86 4.40 81.23
CA LEU A 409 5.32 4.38 81.37
C LEU A 409 5.85 5.69 81.95
N THR A 410 5.40 6.85 81.47
CA THR A 410 5.77 8.17 82.02
C THR A 410 5.43 8.25 83.51
N LYS A 411 4.21 7.81 83.89
CA LYS A 411 3.78 7.78 85.30
C LYS A 411 4.60 6.83 86.17
N THR A 412 4.92 5.64 85.67
CA THR A 412 5.68 4.62 86.43
C THR A 412 7.17 4.96 86.53
N LEU A 413 7.75 5.57 85.50
CA LEU A 413 9.14 6.04 85.50
C LEU A 413 9.33 7.38 86.24
N LYS A 414 8.24 7.99 86.77
CA LYS A 414 8.24 9.31 87.44
C LYS A 414 8.94 10.39 86.62
N GLN A 415 8.74 10.34 85.30
CA GLN A 415 9.18 11.39 84.38
C GLN A 415 8.06 12.43 84.29
N ASP A 416 7.80 13.15 85.38
CA ASP A 416 7.07 14.42 85.30
C ASP A 416 8.07 15.56 85.09
#